data_AF-A0A3B0UMC8-F1
#
_entry.id   AF-A0A3B0UMC8-F1
#
_cell.length_a   1.000
_cell.length_b   1.000
_cell.length_c   1.000
_cell.angle_alpha   90.00
_cell.angle_beta   90.00
_cell.angle_gamma   90.00
#
_symmetry.space_group_name_H-M   'P 1'
#
loop_
_entity.id
_entity.type
_entity.pdbx_description
1 polymer ?
#
loop_
_entity_poly.entity_id
_entity_poly.type
_entity_poly.pdbx_seq_one_letter_code
_entity_poly.pdbx_strand_id
1 'polypeptide(L)' 'MVFMANLFLLKQKVEHRQEAPLMSIRDARILVVVSLFGTEQDMEMRLEQMKIRHEVRQKDIDRNFKT' A
#
# COMPACT_ATOMS: atom_id res chain seq x y z
N MET A 1 -1.35 -5.00 17.52
CA MET A 1 -2.22 -4.51 16.42
C MET A 1 -1.49 -4.41 15.08
N VAL A 2 -0.34 -3.71 14.99
CA VAL A 2 0.38 -3.50 13.69
C VAL A 2 0.87 -4.81 13.05
N PHE A 3 1.40 -5.76 13.83
CA PHE A 3 1.91 -7.03 13.31
C PHE A 3 0.81 -7.94 12.72
N MET A 4 -0.38 -7.97 13.31
CA MET A 4 -1.49 -8.77 12.78
C MET A 4 -2.03 -8.20 11.46
N ALA A 5 -2.10 -6.88 11.34
CA ALA A 5 -2.46 -6.23 10.08
C ALA A 5 -1.43 -6.53 8.97
N ASN A 6 -0.13 -6.54 9.31
CA ASN A 6 0.93 -6.91 8.38
C ASN A 6 0.85 -8.38 7.96
N LEU A 7 0.59 -9.30 8.90
CA LEU A 7 0.46 -10.72 8.61
C LEU A 7 -0.75 -10.99 7.71
N PHE A 8 -1.86 -10.30 7.95
CA PHE A 8 -3.06 -10.38 7.13
C PHE A 8 -2.81 -9.89 5.70
N LEU A 9 -2.19 -8.72 5.56
CA LEU A 9 -1.84 -8.18 4.23
C LEU A 9 -0.84 -9.08 3.49
N LEU A 10 0.15 -9.63 4.20
CA LEU A 10 1.11 -10.56 3.60
C LEU A 10 0.43 -11.85 3.14
N LYS A 11 -0.43 -12.44 3.97
CA LYS A 11 -1.22 -13.61 3.61
C LYS A 11 -2.06 -13.35 2.36
N GLN A 12 -2.77 -12.23 2.31
CA GLN A 12 -3.58 -11.85 1.15
C GLN A 12 -2.75 -11.68 -0.11
N LYS A 13 -1.57 -11.05 -0.02
CA LYS A 13 -0.62 -10.92 -1.14
C LYS A 13 -0.12 -12.27 -1.67
N VAL A 14 0.19 -13.21 -0.77
CA VAL A 14 0.68 -14.56 -1.13
C VAL A 14 -0.43 -15.39 -1.77
N GLU A 15 -1.63 -15.39 -1.19
CA GLU A 15 -2.78 -16.16 -1.70
C GLU A 15 -3.24 -15.68 -3.08
N HIS A 16 -3.24 -14.38 -3.33
CA HIS A 16 -3.83 -13.81 -4.56
C HIS A 16 -2.80 -13.54 -5.67
N ARG A 17 -1.51 -13.83 -5.44
CA ARG A 17 -0.38 -13.54 -6.35
C ARG A 17 -0.46 -12.15 -7.00
N GLN A 18 -1.03 -11.18 -6.30
CA GLN A 18 -1.11 -9.84 -6.81
C GLN A 18 0.24 -9.17 -6.57
N GLU A 19 0.83 -8.67 -7.65
CA GLU A 19 1.86 -7.63 -7.56
C GLU A 19 1.24 -6.42 -6.88
N ALA A 20 1.32 -6.41 -5.56
CA ALA A 20 0.85 -5.28 -4.80
C ALA A 20 1.93 -4.20 -4.84
N PRO A 21 1.58 -2.95 -5.16
CA PRO A 21 2.54 -1.86 -5.26
C PRO A 21 3.37 -1.74 -3.98
N LEU A 22 4.60 -1.25 -4.13
CA LEU A 22 5.56 -1.04 -3.05
C LEU A 22 4.97 0.01 -2.09
N MET A 23 4.30 -0.49 -1.05
CA MET A 23 3.47 0.28 -0.13
C MET A 23 4.16 0.39 1.24
N SER A 24 4.03 1.55 1.88
CA SER A 24 4.46 1.69 3.27
C SER A 24 3.45 1.07 4.24
N ILE A 25 3.89 0.73 5.45
CA ILE A 25 2.98 0.27 6.53
C ILE A 25 1.90 1.32 6.84
N ARG A 26 2.22 2.61 6.66
CA ARG A 26 1.24 3.70 6.79
C ARG A 26 0.13 3.57 5.76
N ASP A 27 0.48 3.29 4.51
CA ASP A 27 -0.49 3.15 3.42
C ASP A 27 -1.39 1.94 3.67
N ALA A 28 -0.82 0.81 4.07
CA ALA A 28 -1.54 -0.38 4.50
C ALA A 28 -2.58 -0.08 5.60
N ARG A 29 -2.17 0.65 6.64
CA ARG A 29 -3.07 1.05 7.72
C ARG A 29 -4.20 1.96 7.22
N ILE A 30 -3.90 2.92 6.35
CA ILE A 30 -4.91 3.83 5.78
C ILE A 30 -5.95 3.03 4.99
N LEU A 31 -5.51 2.09 4.15
CA LEU A 31 -6.43 1.24 3.38
C LEU A 31 -7.32 0.40 4.28
N VAL A 32 -6.77 -0.19 5.36
CA VAL A 32 -7.58 -0.94 6.33
C VAL A 32 -8.65 -0.05 6.96
N VAL A 33 -8.28 1.15 7.41
CA VAL A 33 -9.23 2.09 8.03
C VAL A 33 -10.31 2.52 7.03
N VAL A 34 -9.93 2.88 5.80
CA VAL A 34 -10.89 3.30 4.77
C VAL A 34 -11.78 2.16 4.32
N SER A 35 -11.26 0.92 4.24
CA SER A 35 -12.09 -0.25 3.91
C SER A 35 -13.14 -0.57 4.96
N LEU A 36 -12.92 -0.19 6.22
CA LEU A 36 -13.84 -0.47 7.33
C LEU A 36 -14.82 0.69 7.61
N PHE A 37 -14.42 1.93 7.35
CA PHE A 37 -15.13 3.12 7.81
C PHE A 37 -15.32 4.21 6.75
N GLY A 38 -14.74 4.05 5.56
CA GLY A 38 -14.77 5.06 4.49
C GLY A 38 -15.81 4.76 3.41
N THR A 39 -15.99 5.73 2.53
CA THR A 39 -16.77 5.59 1.30
C THR A 39 -15.91 5.07 0.15
N GLU A 40 -16.53 4.62 -0.94
CA GLU A 40 -15.78 4.27 -2.17
C GLU A 40 -14.97 5.46 -2.72
N GLN A 41 -15.49 6.68 -2.61
CA GLN A 41 -14.76 7.90 -3.00
C GLN A 41 -13.53 8.15 -2.12
N ASP A 42 -13.63 7.90 -0.81
CA ASP A 42 -12.47 7.97 0.08
C ASP A 42 -11.41 6.95 -0.33
N MET A 43 -11.84 5.75 -0.71
CA MET A 43 -10.94 4.68 -1.16
C MET A 43 -10.20 5.08 -2.44
N GLU A 44 -10.91 5.56 -3.46
CA GLU A 44 -10.29 6.04 -4.71
C GLU A 44 -9.31 7.18 -4.46
N MET A 45 -9.70 8.18 -3.66
CA MET A 45 -8.81 9.29 -3.32
C MET A 45 -7.53 8.80 -2.63
N ARG A 46 -7.62 7.84 -1.69
CA ARG A 46 -6.44 7.29 -1.02
C ARG A 46 -5.56 6.48 -1.96
N LEU A 47 -6.15 5.69 -2.85
CA LEU A 47 -5.41 4.93 -3.85
C LEU A 47 -4.63 5.85 -4.78
N GLU A 48 -5.21 6.96 -5.23
CA GLU A 48 -4.51 7.89 -6.12
C GLU A 48 -3.35 8.60 -5.40
N GLN A 49 -3.57 9.04 -4.16
CA GLN A 49 -2.49 9.58 -3.33
C GLN A 49 -1.37 8.55 -3.08
N MET A 50 -1.71 7.27 -2.98
CA MET A 50 -0.74 6.19 -2.80
C MET A 50 0.09 5.95 -4.06
N LYS A 51 -0.51 5.99 -5.26
CA LYS A 51 0.23 5.87 -6.53
C LYS A 51 1.32 6.93 -6.63
N ILE A 52 0.99 8.20 -6.37
CA ILE A 52 1.97 9.29 -6.41
C ILE A 52 3.15 9.01 -5.46
N ARG A 53 2.87 8.55 -4.23
CA ARG A 53 3.94 8.20 -3.27
C ARG A 53 4.77 7.01 -3.73
N HIS A 54 4.14 6.04 -4.36
CA HIS A 54 4.81 4.85 -4.87
C HIS A 54 5.79 5.23 -5.99
N GLU A 55 5.37 6.05 -6.95
CA GLU A 55 6.24 6.54 -8.02
C GLU A 55 7.46 7.32 -7.51
N VAL A 56 7.25 8.20 -6.54
CA VAL A 56 8.36 8.95 -5.91
C VAL A 56 9.35 7.99 -5.26
N ARG A 57 8.84 7.00 -4.52
CA ARG A 57 9.68 6.03 -3.81
C ARG A 57 10.42 5.11 -4.78
N GLN A 58 9.80 4.74 -5.90
CA GLN A 58 10.45 3.98 -6.97
C GLN A 58 11.58 4.79 -7.60
N LYS A 59 11.34 6.06 -7.95
CA LYS A 59 12.39 6.96 -8.48
C LYS A 59 13.56 7.12 -7.51
N ASP A 60 13.30 7.23 -6.21
CA ASP A 60 14.36 7.30 -5.20
C ASP A 60 15.16 5.99 -5.10
N ILE A 61 14.49 4.84 -5.20
CA ILE A 61 15.17 3.52 -5.24
C ILE A 61 16.04 3.43 -6.49
N ASP A 62 15.47 3.71 -7.67
CA ASP A 62 16.19 3.63 -8.95
C ASP A 62 17.40 4.56 -8.99
N ARG A 63 17.30 5.73 -8.35
CA ARG A 63 18.41 6.69 -8.21
C ARG A 63 19.53 6.17 -7.32
N ASN A 64 19.19 5.56 -6.18
CA ASN A 64 20.15 5.17 -5.15
C ASN A 64 20.73 3.76 -5.34
N PHE A 65 19.98 2.89 -6.01
CA PHE A 65 20.32 1.48 -6.22
C PHE A 65 20.41 1.14 -7.70
N LYS A 66 21.02 2.04 -8.50
CA LYS A 66 21.33 1.80 -9.92
C LYS A 66 21.87 0.37 -10.09
N THR A 67 21.08 -0.47 -10.76
CA THR A 67 21.57 -1.73 -11.32
C THR A 67 22.06 -1.46 -12.73
#